data_AF-A0A9X3J791-F1
#
_entry.id   AF-A0A9X3J791-F1
#
_cell.length_a   1.000
_cell.length_b   1.000
_cell.length_c   1.000
_cell.angle_alpha   90.00
_cell.angle_beta   90.00
_cell.angle_gamma   90.00
#
_symmetry.space_group_name_H-M   'P 1'
#
loop_
_entity.id
_entity.type
_entity.pdbx_description
1 polymer ?
#
loop_
_entity_poly.entity_id
_entity_poly.type
_entity_poly.pdbx_seq_one_letter_code
_entity_poly.pdbx_strand_id
1 'polypeptide(L)'
;METKQLIIHLIGEQIRNQVLILAFEKLGFDCNNYTLNISEVVLTLAGFDDKSDTLYKKYFALLENAVKETTYINMDEMLNKWSTVIYSKLIEIKTNEIFLSG
;
A
#
# COMPACT_ATOMS: atom_id res chain seq x y z
N MET A 1 -15.33 10.56 6.87
CA MET A 1 -14.11 9.77 7.10
C MET A 1 -12.93 10.73 6.94
N GLU A 2 -12.05 10.82 7.92
CA GLU A 2 -10.88 11.71 7.81
C GLU A 2 -9.93 11.21 6.70
N THR A 3 -9.25 12.09 5.97
CA THR A 3 -8.34 11.73 4.87
C THR A 3 -7.33 10.65 5.26
N LYS A 4 -6.81 10.72 6.49
CA LYS A 4 -5.94 9.68 7.08
C LYS A 4 -6.61 8.29 7.07
N GLN A 5 -7.84 8.19 7.56
CA GLN A 5 -8.57 6.93 7.63
C GLN A 5 -8.85 6.37 6.22
N LEU A 6 -9.13 7.25 5.26
CA LEU A 6 -9.28 6.87 3.85
C LEU A 6 -7.99 6.26 3.30
N ILE A 7 -6.85 6.94 3.50
CA ILE A 7 -5.56 6.44 3.01
C ILE A 7 -5.23 5.08 3.62
N ILE A 8 -5.38 4.93 4.94
CA ILE A 8 -5.15 3.66 5.63
C ILE A 8 -6.07 2.56 5.06
N HIS A 9 -7.35 2.86 4.86
CA HIS A 9 -8.29 1.91 4.27
C HIS A 9 -7.88 1.48 2.86
N LEU A 10 -7.52 2.44 1.99
CA LEU A 10 -7.09 2.16 0.63
C LEU A 10 -5.80 1.31 0.58
N ILE A 11 -4.82 1.59 1.45
CA ILE A 11 -3.63 0.75 1.57
C ILE A 11 -4.03 -0.69 1.93
N GLY A 12 -4.96 -0.85 2.88
CA GLY A 12 -5.47 -2.16 3.29
C GLY A 12 -6.15 -2.91 2.15
N GLU A 13 -6.99 -2.25 1.37
CA GLU A 13 -7.65 -2.87 0.20
C GLU A 13 -6.63 -3.29 -0.87
N GLN A 14 -5.57 -2.51 -1.06
CA GLN A 14 -4.51 -2.88 -2.00
C GLN A 14 -3.73 -4.13 -1.53
N ILE A 15 -3.39 -4.21 -0.24
CA ILE A 15 -2.75 -5.41 0.33
C ILE A 15 -3.68 -6.62 0.21
N ARG A 16 -4.96 -6.46 0.57
CA ARG A 16 -5.99 -7.51 0.51
C ARG A 16 -6.10 -8.06 -0.92
N ASN A 17 -6.21 -7.18 -1.91
CA ASN A 17 -6.30 -7.57 -3.32
C ASN A 17 -5.07 -8.38 -3.76
N GLN A 18 -3.86 -7.94 -3.43
CA GLN A 18 -2.64 -8.67 -3.78
C GLN A 18 -2.54 -10.05 -3.11
N VAL A 19 -2.90 -10.15 -1.82
CA VAL A 19 -2.92 -11.44 -1.11
C VAL A 19 -3.90 -12.40 -1.77
N LEU A 20 -5.10 -11.92 -2.13
CA LEU A 20 -6.13 -12.75 -2.76
C LEU A 20 -5.74 -13.17 -4.17
N ILE A 21 -5.17 -12.28 -4.99
CA ILE A 21 -4.66 -12.59 -6.33
C ILE A 21 -3.62 -13.71 -6.25
N LEU A 22 -2.62 -13.56 -5.38
CA LEU A 22 -1.58 -14.58 -5.21
C LEU A 22 -2.14 -15.92 -4.70
N ALA A 23 -3.20 -15.89 -3.89
CA ALA A 23 -3.88 -17.10 -3.46
C ALA A 23 -4.62 -17.78 -4.61
N PHE A 24 -5.32 -17.02 -5.47
CA PHE A 24 -6.02 -17.55 -6.64
C PHE A 24 -5.06 -18.06 -7.71
N GLU A 25 -3.95 -17.37 -7.98
CA GLU A 25 -2.91 -17.83 -8.90
C GLU A 25 -2.34 -19.18 -8.47
N LYS A 26 -2.12 -19.38 -7.16
CA LYS A 26 -1.68 -20.67 -6.60
C LYS A 26 -2.70 -21.81 -6.82
N LEU A 27 -3.97 -21.48 -7.01
CA LEU A 27 -5.03 -22.43 -7.33
C LEU A 27 -5.20 -22.66 -8.85
N GLY A 28 -4.40 -21.98 -9.68
CA GLY A 28 -4.42 -22.11 -11.14
C GLY A 28 -5.36 -21.15 -11.86
N PHE A 29 -5.87 -20.11 -11.18
CA PHE A 29 -6.63 -19.06 -11.84
C PHE A 29 -5.70 -18.07 -12.55
N ASP A 30 -6.08 -17.63 -13.75
CA ASP A 30 -5.43 -16.51 -14.44
C ASP A 30 -5.94 -15.19 -13.86
N CYS A 31 -5.10 -14.51 -13.09
CA CYS A 31 -5.45 -13.27 -12.40
C CYS A 31 -4.88 -11.99 -13.03
N ASN A 32 -4.30 -12.07 -14.24
CA ASN A 32 -3.56 -10.96 -14.87
C ASN A 32 -4.36 -9.64 -14.98
N ASN A 33 -5.70 -9.69 -15.03
CA ASN A 33 -6.56 -8.53 -15.19
C ASN A 33 -7.23 -8.02 -13.89
N TYR A 34 -6.92 -8.60 -12.72
CA TYR A 34 -7.64 -8.31 -11.47
C TYR A 34 -6.84 -7.47 -10.46
N THR A 35 -5.63 -7.07 -10.82
CA THR A 35 -4.76 -6.24 -9.99
C THR A 35 -5.36 -4.84 -9.82
N LEU A 36 -5.78 -4.53 -8.60
CA LEU A 36 -6.22 -3.19 -8.23
C LEU A 36 -4.99 -2.31 -7.99
N ASN A 37 -4.73 -1.38 -8.91
CA ASN A 37 -3.67 -0.39 -8.74
C ASN A 37 -4.25 0.97 -8.30
N ILE A 38 -4.31 1.20 -6.99
CA ILE A 38 -4.76 2.47 -6.38
C ILE A 38 -3.60 3.26 -5.76
N SER A 39 -2.37 2.89 -6.08
CA SER A 39 -1.14 3.48 -5.53
C SER A 39 -1.06 4.99 -5.80
N GLU A 40 -1.42 5.42 -7.01
CA GLU A 40 -1.43 6.84 -7.38
C GLU A 40 -2.40 7.65 -6.51
N VAL A 41 -3.58 7.10 -6.24
CA VAL A 41 -4.60 7.73 -5.38
C VAL A 41 -4.07 7.83 -3.95
N VAL A 42 -3.49 6.76 -3.42
CA VAL A 42 -2.88 6.73 -2.09
C VAL A 42 -1.79 7.80 -1.96
N LEU A 43 -0.85 7.86 -2.91
CA LEU A 43 0.26 8.83 -2.88
C LEU A 43 -0.24 10.27 -3.03
N THR A 44 -1.23 10.51 -3.90
CA THR A 44 -1.84 11.84 -4.04
C THR A 44 -2.51 12.29 -2.75
N LEU A 45 -3.31 11.42 -2.13
CA LEU A 45 -3.98 11.75 -0.86
C LEU A 45 -2.99 11.94 0.29
N ALA A 46 -1.85 11.26 0.26
CA ALA A 46 -0.74 11.45 1.20
C ALA A 46 0.06 12.74 0.97
N GLY A 47 -0.27 13.53 -0.07
CA GLY A 47 0.33 14.83 -0.34
C GLY A 47 1.59 14.79 -1.22
N PHE A 48 1.80 13.73 -2.00
CA PHE A 48 2.89 13.69 -2.98
C PHE A 48 2.46 14.29 -4.32
N ASP A 49 2.91 15.51 -4.58
CA ASP A 49 2.68 16.21 -5.84
C ASP A 49 3.55 15.62 -6.96
N ASP A 50 4.85 15.49 -6.71
CA ASP A 50 5.79 14.76 -7.57
C ASP A 50 5.90 13.29 -7.12
N LYS A 51 5.62 12.37 -8.04
CA LYS A 51 5.58 10.92 -7.78
C LYS A 51 6.66 10.23 -8.61
N SER A 52 7.91 10.50 -8.26
CA SER A 52 9.05 9.87 -8.92
C SER A 52 8.99 8.33 -8.87
N ASP A 53 9.64 7.68 -9.83
CA ASP A 53 9.79 6.21 -9.82
C ASP A 53 10.37 5.68 -8.51
N THR A 54 11.24 6.47 -7.87
CA THR A 54 11.84 6.13 -6.57
C THR A 54 10.79 6.09 -5.45
N LEU A 55 9.82 7.02 -5.46
CA LEU A 55 8.71 7.01 -4.50
C LEU A 55 7.84 5.76 -4.69
N TYR A 56 7.48 5.45 -5.94
CA TYR A 56 6.72 4.24 -6.26
C TYR A 56 7.47 2.97 -5.84
N LYS A 57 8.77 2.87 -6.13
CA LYS A 57 9.60 1.72 -5.70
C LYS A 57 9.59 1.54 -4.18
N LYS A 58 9.73 2.63 -3.41
CA LYS A 58 9.66 2.57 -1.94
C LYS A 58 8.28 2.12 -1.48
N TYR A 59 7.22 2.65 -2.07
CA TYR A 59 5.85 2.27 -1.73
C TYR A 59 5.54 0.81 -2.06
N PHE A 60 5.94 0.32 -3.23
CA PHE A 60 5.77 -1.07 -3.61
C PHE A 60 6.56 -2.03 -2.74
N ALA A 61 7.80 -1.68 -2.36
CA ALA A 61 8.57 -2.50 -1.41
C ALA A 61 7.86 -2.65 -0.05
N LEU A 62 7.18 -1.59 0.42
CA LEU A 62 6.36 -1.65 1.64
C LEU A 62 5.15 -2.58 1.48
N LEU A 63 4.44 -2.49 0.34
CA LEU A 63 3.32 -3.39 0.03
C LEU A 63 3.76 -4.84 -0.08
N GLU A 64 4.86 -5.12 -0.79
CA GLU A 64 5.39 -6.47 -0.94
C GLU A 64 5.74 -7.11 0.41
N ASN A 65 6.32 -6.34 1.33
CA ASN A 65 6.60 -6.81 2.69
C ASN A 65 5.31 -7.12 3.45
N ALA A 66 4.31 -6.24 3.34
CA ALA A 66 3.00 -6.46 3.95
C ALA A 66 2.32 -7.73 3.42
N VAL A 67 2.34 -7.94 2.10
CA VAL A 67 1.76 -9.11 1.45
C VAL A 67 2.46 -10.40 1.89
N LYS A 68 3.81 -10.41 2.01
CA LYS A 68 4.58 -11.58 2.45
C LYS A 68 4.21 -12.04 3.86
N GLU A 69 3.91 -11.11 4.76
CA GLU A 69 3.53 -11.44 6.14
C GLU A 69 2.01 -11.66 6.32
N THR A 70 1.21 -11.38 5.30
CA THR A 70 -0.26 -11.50 5.35
C THR A 70 -0.72 -12.81 4.71
N THR A 71 -1.55 -13.54 5.45
CA THR A 71 -2.19 -14.79 5.03
C THR A 71 -3.70 -14.65 5.17
N TYR A 72 -4.46 -15.63 4.67
CA TYR A 72 -5.90 -15.68 4.90
C TYR A 72 -6.28 -15.75 6.39
N ILE A 73 -5.46 -16.42 7.21
CA ILE A 73 -5.76 -16.67 8.63
C ILE A 73 -5.62 -15.40 9.48
N ASN A 74 -4.60 -14.57 9.19
CA ASN A 74 -4.28 -13.36 9.95
C ASN A 74 -4.63 -12.06 9.20
N MET A 75 -5.50 -12.14 8.19
CA MET A 75 -5.74 -11.05 7.24
C MET A 75 -6.18 -9.76 7.94
N ASP A 76 -7.21 -9.80 8.78
CA ASP A 76 -7.74 -8.57 9.38
C ASP A 76 -6.75 -7.90 10.34
N GLU A 77 -6.01 -8.70 11.12
CA GLU A 77 -4.95 -8.20 12.01
C GLU A 77 -3.82 -7.53 11.20
N MET A 78 -3.33 -8.23 10.18
CA MET A 78 -2.20 -7.78 9.39
C MET A 78 -2.55 -6.59 8.50
N LEU A 79 -3.77 -6.53 7.97
CA LEU A 79 -4.24 -5.36 7.23
C LEU A 79 -4.27 -4.12 8.12
N ASN A 80 -4.77 -4.22 9.35
CA ASN A 80 -4.78 -3.10 10.28
C ASN A 80 -3.33 -2.65 10.64
N LYS A 81 -2.46 -3.61 10.97
CA LYS A 81 -1.04 -3.36 11.27
C LYS A 81 -0.32 -2.70 10.10
N TRP A 82 -0.31 -3.36 8.95
CA TRP A 82 0.49 -2.92 7.80
C TRP A 82 -0.03 -1.63 7.19
N SER A 83 -1.34 -1.44 7.09
CA SER A 83 -1.88 -0.18 6.55
C SER A 83 -1.45 1.03 7.37
N THR A 84 -1.43 0.88 8.70
CA THR A 84 -0.96 1.92 9.63
C THR A 84 0.55 2.15 9.51
N VAL A 85 1.34 1.08 9.42
CA VAL A 85 2.81 1.15 9.25
C VAL A 85 3.17 1.85 7.94
N ILE A 86 2.55 1.46 6.83
CA ILE A 86 2.80 2.04 5.51
C ILE A 86 2.41 3.52 5.49
N TYR A 87 1.23 3.86 6.02
CA TYR A 87 0.84 5.27 6.16
C TYR A 87 1.89 6.08 6.94
N SER A 88 2.35 5.55 8.08
CA SER A 88 3.36 6.22 8.90
C SER A 88 4.67 6.44 8.12
N LYS A 89 5.10 5.44 7.34
CA LYS A 89 6.29 5.56 6.47
C LYS A 89 6.11 6.57 5.35
N LEU A 90 4.92 6.67 4.75
CA LEU A 90 4.64 7.70 3.75
C LEU A 90 4.74 9.11 4.34
N ILE A 91 4.22 9.32 5.55
CA ILE A 91 4.34 10.62 6.24
C ILE A 91 5.80 10.94 6.59
N GLU A 92 6.58 9.96 7.05
CA GLU A 92 8.03 10.13 7.28
C GLU A 92 8.76 10.55 6.00
N ILE A 93 8.49 9.88 4.87
CA ILE A 93 9.11 10.21 3.57
C ILE A 93 8.73 11.63 3.17
N LYS A 94 7.44 11.98 3.22
CA LYS A 94 6.96 13.31 2.82
C LYS A 94 7.56 14.42 3.67
N THR A 95 7.65 14.19 4.98
CA THR A 95 8.24 15.15 5.92
C THR A 95 9.72 15.39 5.59
N ASN A 96 10.48 14.32 5.32
CA ASN A 96 11.89 14.44 4.96
C ASN A 96 12.11 15.15 3.61
N GLU A 97 11.22 14.97 2.62
CA GLU A 97 11.29 15.72 1.35
C GLU A 97 11.11 17.22 1.56
N ILE A 98 10.19 17.63 2.43
CA ILE A 98 9.97 19.05 2.77
C ILE A 98 11.21 19.65 3.44
N PHE A 99 11.85 18.91 4.37
CA PHE A 99 13.07 19.39 5.04
C PHE A 99 14.29 19.52 4.12
N LEU A 100 14.36 18.74 3.04
CA LEU A 100 15.48 18.80 2.08
C LEU A 100 15.25 19.85 0.98
N SER A 101 14.05 20.41 0.88
CA SER A 101 13.66 21.37 -0.16
C SER A 101 13.46 22.80 0.36
N GLY A 102 13.68 23.04 1.67
CA GLY A 102 13.72 24.36 2.30
C GLY A 102 15.13 24.77 2.69
#